data_AF-G8QK11-F1
#
_entry.id   AF-G8QK11-F1
#
_cell.length_a   1.000
_cell.length_b   1.000
_cell.length_c   1.000
_cell.angle_alpha   90.00
_cell.angle_beta   90.00
_cell.angle_gamma   90.00
#
_symmetry.space_group_name_H-M   'P 1'
#
loop_
_entity.id
_entity.type
_entity.pdbx_description
1 polymer ?
#
loop_
_entity_poly.entity_id
_entity_poly.type
_entity_poly.pdbx_seq_one_letter_code
_entity_poly.pdbx_strand_id
1 'polypeptide(L)'
;MKTVLFVDFDGVFHSMDSRDFEYSGNDLVVADNPELFQWAPLLWDIIEPHPVNIVVHSSWRHLYQPEELIARFPAAMRPRIEGVTQGRERHQSILSYACMNEVDRFAVLDDQAEAFPEGWPNLILCDSKRGISDDAVLEAIRCFVGENSHGH
;
A
#
# COMPACT_ATOMS: atom_id res chain seq x y z
N MET A 1 -8.58 14.37 -12.39
CA MET A 1 -8.26 14.32 -10.96
C MET A 1 -7.56 13.01 -10.67
N LYS A 2 -6.36 13.04 -10.10
CA LYS A 2 -5.52 11.90 -9.79
C LYS A 2 -5.84 11.38 -8.39
N THR A 3 -6.37 10.15 -8.32
CA THR A 3 -6.67 9.46 -7.05
C THR A 3 -5.65 8.36 -6.81
N VAL A 4 -5.03 8.34 -5.62
CA VAL A 4 -3.98 7.38 -5.27
C VAL A 4 -4.29 6.67 -3.95
N LEU A 5 -4.05 5.37 -3.91
CA LEU A 5 -3.96 4.60 -2.68
C LEU A 5 -2.49 4.29 -2.39
N PHE A 6 -1.94 4.84 -1.30
CA PHE A 6 -0.61 4.49 -0.83
C PHE A 6 -0.69 3.21 -0.01
N VAL A 7 0.13 2.20 -0.30
CA VAL A 7 0.04 0.89 0.35
C VAL A 7 1.36 0.46 0.98
N ASP A 8 1.29 -0.06 2.21
CA ASP A 8 2.35 -0.88 2.79
C ASP A 8 2.13 -2.35 2.38
N PHE A 9 3.08 -3.22 2.73
CA PHE A 9 3.04 -4.65 2.47
C PHE A 9 2.82 -5.44 3.76
N ASP A 10 3.75 -5.30 4.70
CA ASP A 10 3.76 -6.05 5.96
C ASP A 10 2.58 -5.62 6.82
N GLY A 11 1.81 -6.58 7.32
CA GLY A 11 0.58 -6.28 8.06
C GLY A 11 -0.58 -5.76 7.21
N VAL A 12 -0.38 -5.52 5.91
CA VAL A 12 -1.41 -5.07 4.96
C VAL A 12 -1.87 -6.18 4.03
N PHE A 13 -0.96 -6.79 3.26
CA PHE A 13 -1.28 -7.84 2.29
C PHE A 13 -1.10 -9.27 2.83
N HIS A 14 -0.55 -9.38 4.03
CA HIS A 14 -0.36 -10.60 4.80
C HIS A 14 -0.24 -10.23 6.29
N SER A 15 -0.39 -11.22 7.18
CA SER A 15 -0.11 -11.03 8.61
C SER A 15 1.36 -10.67 8.80
N MET A 16 1.66 -9.70 9.66
CA MET A 16 3.04 -9.35 10.04
C MET A 16 3.86 -10.59 10.49
N ASP A 17 3.20 -11.59 11.05
CA ASP A 17 3.82 -12.85 11.50
C ASP A 17 4.28 -13.75 10.33
N SER A 18 3.79 -13.53 9.10
CA SER A 18 4.16 -14.30 7.90
C SER A 18 5.46 -13.81 7.26
N ARG A 19 6.02 -12.70 7.73
CA ARG A 19 7.27 -12.13 7.23
C ARG A 19 8.46 -12.69 7.99
N ASP A 20 9.44 -13.17 7.23
CA ASP A 20 10.73 -13.61 7.75
C ASP A 20 11.87 -13.04 6.90
N PHE A 21 13.10 -13.11 7.41
CA PHE A 21 14.29 -12.64 6.74
C PHE A 21 15.32 -13.75 6.57
N GLU A 22 16.03 -13.73 5.45
CA GLU A 22 17.14 -14.63 5.17
C GLU A 22 18.33 -13.87 4.59
N TYR A 23 19.50 -14.53 4.58
CA TYR A 23 20.69 -13.96 3.94
C TYR A 23 20.83 -14.48 2.51
N SER A 24 20.86 -13.55 1.57
CA SER A 24 21.29 -13.81 0.19
C SER A 24 22.71 -13.29 0.01
N GLY A 25 23.70 -14.14 0.24
CA GLY A 25 25.10 -13.73 0.33
C GLY A 25 25.34 -12.91 1.60
N ASN A 26 25.74 -11.65 1.44
CA ASN A 26 25.99 -10.73 2.56
C ASN A 26 24.80 -9.81 2.87
N ASP A 27 23.76 -9.85 2.04
CA ASP A 27 22.60 -8.97 2.15
C ASP A 27 21.46 -9.67 2.90
N LEU A 28 20.84 -8.95 3.83
CA LEU A 28 19.61 -9.40 4.50
C LEU A 28 18.42 -9.06 3.60
N VAL A 29 17.68 -10.08 3.19
CA VAL A 29 16.51 -9.96 2.30
C VAL A 29 15.28 -10.56 2.98
N VAL A 30 14.09 -10.15 2.53
CA VAL A 30 12.86 -10.83 2.93
C VAL A 30 12.86 -12.22 2.31
N ALA A 31 12.60 -13.24 3.14
CA ALA A 31 12.54 -14.63 2.71
C ALA A 31 11.42 -14.84 1.69
N ASP A 32 11.66 -15.71 0.72
CA ASP A 32 10.64 -16.04 -0.28
C ASP A 32 9.46 -16.74 0.39
N ASN A 33 8.31 -16.08 0.40
CA ASN A 33 7.06 -16.62 0.91
C ASN A 33 5.94 -16.30 -0.10
N PRO A 34 5.32 -17.31 -0.72
CA PRO A 34 4.28 -17.10 -1.72
C PRO A 34 3.01 -16.43 -1.16
N GLU A 35 2.88 -16.37 0.16
CA GLU A 35 1.71 -15.82 0.85
C GLU A 35 1.81 -14.31 1.17
N LEU A 36 2.93 -13.64 0.87
CA LEU A 36 3.12 -12.21 1.24
C LEU A 36 2.20 -11.24 0.48
N PHE A 37 1.59 -11.70 -0.62
CA PHE A 37 0.61 -10.94 -1.40
C PHE A 37 -0.73 -11.68 -1.51
N GLN A 38 -1.00 -12.63 -0.60
CA GLN A 38 -2.20 -13.47 -0.65
C GLN A 38 -3.51 -12.66 -0.63
N TRP A 39 -3.52 -11.49 0.04
CA TRP A 39 -4.72 -10.65 0.12
C TRP A 39 -4.80 -9.61 -1.00
N ALA A 40 -3.77 -9.40 -1.80
CA ALA A 40 -3.78 -8.41 -2.89
C ALA A 40 -4.99 -8.53 -3.85
N PRO A 41 -5.51 -9.74 -4.18
CA PRO A 41 -6.76 -9.87 -4.94
C PRO A 41 -7.98 -9.18 -4.29
N LEU A 42 -8.09 -9.16 -2.94
CA LEU A 42 -9.17 -8.48 -2.24
C LEU A 42 -9.16 -6.96 -2.51
N LEU A 43 -7.96 -6.37 -2.57
CA LEU A 43 -7.82 -4.97 -2.94
C LEU A 43 -8.20 -4.77 -4.42
N TRP A 44 -7.73 -5.66 -5.30
CA TRP A 44 -8.01 -5.57 -6.73
C TRP A 44 -9.50 -5.57 -7.04
N ASP A 45 -10.27 -6.47 -6.41
CA ASP A 45 -11.72 -6.58 -6.59
C ASP A 45 -12.47 -5.27 -6.24
N ILE A 46 -11.88 -4.42 -5.38
CA ILE A 46 -12.44 -3.11 -5.02
C ILE A 46 -12.02 -2.04 -6.01
N ILE A 47 -10.72 -1.97 -6.35
CA ILE A 47 -10.18 -0.83 -7.08
C ILE A 47 -10.24 -0.99 -8.61
N GLU A 48 -10.34 -2.20 -9.14
CA GLU A 48 -10.39 -2.48 -10.58
C GLU A 48 -11.41 -1.59 -11.33
N PRO A 49 -12.68 -1.47 -10.87
CA PRO A 49 -13.68 -0.66 -11.56
C PRO A 49 -13.49 0.85 -11.37
N HIS A 50 -12.51 1.29 -10.58
CA HIS A 50 -12.30 2.69 -10.23
C HIS A 50 -10.99 3.24 -10.86
N PRO A 51 -10.93 4.55 -11.19
CA PRO A 51 -9.72 5.19 -11.70
C PRO A 51 -8.73 5.54 -10.56
N VAL A 52 -8.37 4.54 -9.75
CA VAL A 52 -7.42 4.68 -8.65
C VAL A 52 -6.09 4.03 -9.03
N ASN A 53 -5.00 4.72 -8.76
CA ASN A 53 -3.64 4.19 -8.88
C ASN A 53 -3.08 3.84 -7.51
N ILE A 54 -2.06 2.98 -7.49
CA ILE A 54 -1.37 2.53 -6.28
C ILE A 54 0.04 3.11 -6.26
N VAL A 55 0.47 3.56 -5.08
CA VAL A 55 1.87 3.93 -4.82
C VAL A 55 2.37 3.15 -3.62
N VAL A 56 3.55 2.54 -3.75
CA VAL A 56 4.14 1.78 -2.64
C VAL A 56 4.84 2.74 -1.67
N HIS A 57 4.58 2.58 -0.38
CA HIS A 57 5.30 3.29 0.68
C HIS A 57 5.87 2.36 1.75
N SER A 58 5.91 1.06 1.46
CA SER A 58 6.49 0.06 2.33
C SER A 58 7.96 0.30 2.66
N SER A 59 8.39 -0.13 3.83
CA SER A 59 9.80 -0.13 4.26
C SER A 59 10.70 -0.98 3.34
N TRP A 60 10.11 -1.90 2.56
CA TRP A 60 10.78 -2.71 1.55
C TRP A 60 11.44 -1.87 0.45
N ARG A 61 11.04 -0.61 0.26
CA ARG A 61 11.70 0.35 -0.65
C ARG A 61 13.16 0.65 -0.29
N HIS A 62 13.59 0.28 0.91
CA HIS A 62 14.98 0.40 1.34
C HIS A 62 15.82 -0.84 1.01
N LEU A 63 15.19 -1.93 0.61
CA LEU A 63 15.83 -3.22 0.32
C LEU A 63 15.80 -3.56 -1.17
N TYR A 64 14.77 -3.09 -1.89
CA TYR A 64 14.51 -3.48 -3.28
C TYR A 64 14.38 -2.27 -4.19
N GLN A 65 14.74 -2.45 -5.46
CA GLN A 65 14.46 -1.48 -6.51
C GLN A 65 12.94 -1.39 -6.79
N PRO A 66 12.44 -0.25 -7.31
CA PRO A 66 11.03 -0.08 -7.63
C PRO A 66 10.45 -1.20 -8.50
N GLU A 67 11.19 -1.67 -9.51
CA GLU A 67 10.75 -2.71 -10.43
C GLU A 67 10.54 -4.05 -9.71
N GLU A 68 11.39 -4.36 -8.74
CA GLU A 68 11.29 -5.57 -7.93
C GLU A 68 10.06 -5.52 -7.02
N LEU A 69 9.76 -4.37 -6.41
CA LEU A 69 8.55 -4.17 -5.61
C LEU A 69 7.28 -4.32 -6.44
N ILE A 70 7.26 -3.72 -7.64
CA ILE A 70 6.11 -3.81 -8.56
C ILE A 70 5.90 -5.26 -9.01
N ALA A 71 6.99 -6.01 -9.25
CA ALA A 71 6.91 -7.41 -9.68
C ALA A 71 6.23 -8.33 -8.65
N ARG A 72 6.19 -7.95 -7.36
CA ARG A 72 5.56 -8.74 -6.30
C ARG A 72 4.03 -8.73 -6.37
N PHE A 73 3.44 -7.68 -6.94
CA PHE A 73 1.99 -7.62 -7.11
C PHE A 73 1.50 -8.65 -8.14
N PRO A 74 0.24 -9.12 -7.99
CA PRO A 74 -0.45 -9.87 -9.04
C PRO A 74 -0.37 -9.14 -10.39
N ALA A 75 -0.17 -9.89 -11.49
CA ALA A 75 0.09 -9.31 -12.81
C ALA A 75 -0.96 -8.30 -13.26
N ALA A 76 -2.24 -8.53 -12.92
CA ALA A 76 -3.35 -7.62 -13.24
C ALA A 76 -3.25 -6.25 -12.55
N MET A 77 -2.63 -6.19 -11.36
CA MET A 77 -2.49 -4.95 -10.58
C MET A 77 -1.29 -4.11 -11.01
N ARG A 78 -0.24 -4.74 -11.55
CA ARG A 78 1.04 -4.07 -11.89
C ARG A 78 0.86 -2.80 -12.74
N PRO A 79 -0.03 -2.75 -13.75
CA PRO A 79 -0.28 -1.53 -14.52
C PRO A 79 -0.88 -0.37 -13.71
N ARG A 80 -1.46 -0.62 -12.53
CA ARG A 80 -1.96 0.41 -11.62
C ARG A 80 -0.91 0.87 -10.59
N ILE A 81 0.26 0.25 -10.52
CA ILE A 81 1.32 0.69 -9.61
C ILE A 81 2.12 1.80 -10.32
N GLU A 82 1.88 3.05 -9.93
CA GLU A 82 2.46 4.23 -10.61
C GLU A 82 3.78 4.69 -10.01
N GLY A 83 4.17 4.18 -8.84
CA GLY A 83 5.46 4.50 -8.25
C GLY A 83 5.67 3.96 -6.84
N VAL A 84 6.81 4.39 -6.30
CA VAL A 84 7.26 4.09 -4.95
C VAL A 84 7.72 5.41 -4.31
N THR A 85 7.28 5.68 -3.10
CA THR A 85 7.71 6.88 -2.37
C THR A 85 9.20 6.85 -2.06
N GLN A 86 9.79 8.01 -1.78
CA GLN A 86 11.22 8.14 -1.47
C GLN A 86 11.39 8.87 -0.13
N GLY A 87 12.41 8.50 0.64
CA GLY A 87 12.67 9.04 1.97
C GLY A 87 12.42 8.03 3.09
N ARG A 88 12.85 8.38 4.31
CA ARG A 88 12.81 7.50 5.50
C ARG A 88 11.46 7.53 6.21
N GLU A 89 10.97 8.71 6.54
CA GLU A 89 9.70 8.89 7.27
C GLU A 89 8.49 8.67 6.36
N ARG A 90 7.61 7.74 6.73
CA ARG A 90 6.44 7.32 5.92
C ARG A 90 5.51 8.48 5.60
N HIS A 91 5.07 9.21 6.62
CA HIS A 91 4.16 10.33 6.45
C HIS A 91 4.76 11.42 5.54
N GLN A 92 6.03 11.78 5.75
CA GLN A 92 6.70 12.79 4.94
C GLN A 92 6.88 12.34 3.48
N SER A 93 7.29 11.09 3.24
CA SER A 93 7.52 10.57 1.89
C SER A 93 6.23 10.51 1.07
N ILE A 94 5.11 10.18 1.71
CA ILE A 94 3.78 10.21 1.09
C ILE A 94 3.39 11.64 0.69
N LEU A 95 3.48 12.60 1.62
CA LEU A 95 3.14 13.99 1.32
C LEU A 95 4.02 14.59 0.23
N SER A 96 5.33 14.30 0.24
CA SER A 96 6.24 14.71 -0.82
C SER A 96 5.86 14.09 -2.16
N TYR A 97 5.55 12.79 -2.21
CA TYR A 97 5.10 12.14 -3.45
C TYR A 97 3.80 12.77 -3.98
N ALA A 98 2.81 12.93 -3.10
CA ALA A 98 1.52 13.51 -3.45
C ALA A 98 1.66 14.92 -4.03
N CYS A 99 2.51 15.76 -3.41
CA CYS A 99 2.80 17.11 -3.88
C CYS A 99 3.52 17.11 -5.23
N MET A 100 4.58 16.32 -5.39
CA MET A 100 5.38 16.30 -6.62
C MET A 100 4.64 15.71 -7.83
N ASN A 101 3.64 14.86 -7.58
CA ASN A 101 2.91 14.14 -8.63
C ASN A 101 1.46 14.64 -8.78
N GLU A 102 1.15 15.81 -8.23
CA GLU A 102 -0.16 16.48 -8.35
C GLU A 102 -1.33 15.53 -7.99
N VAL A 103 -1.19 14.80 -6.89
CA VAL A 103 -2.23 13.89 -6.40
C VAL A 103 -3.35 14.72 -5.77
N ASP A 104 -4.55 14.68 -6.36
CA ASP A 104 -5.72 15.44 -5.90
C ASP A 104 -6.36 14.83 -4.64
N ARG A 105 -6.38 13.50 -4.58
CA ARG A 105 -7.07 12.75 -3.52
C ARG A 105 -6.30 11.48 -3.22
N PHE A 106 -6.08 11.18 -1.94
CA PHE A 106 -5.41 9.96 -1.56
C PHE A 106 -5.85 9.42 -0.21
N ALA A 107 -5.66 8.12 -0.04
CA ALA A 107 -5.68 7.41 1.24
C ALA A 107 -4.40 6.59 1.39
N VAL A 108 -4.09 6.21 2.62
CA VAL A 108 -2.92 5.45 3.02
C VAL A 108 -3.38 4.21 3.77
N LEU A 109 -2.89 3.05 3.36
CA LEU A 109 -3.21 1.77 3.97
C LEU A 109 -1.95 1.21 4.63
N ASP A 110 -1.97 1.16 5.96
CA ASP A 110 -0.82 0.85 6.80
C ASP A 110 -1.29 0.28 8.15
N ASP A 111 -0.43 -0.49 8.83
CA ASP A 111 -0.70 -1.09 10.13
C ASP A 111 -0.07 -0.33 11.30
N GLN A 112 0.85 0.61 11.02
CA GLN A 112 1.63 1.36 12.02
C GLN A 112 1.07 2.76 12.25
N ALA A 113 0.10 2.86 13.16
CA ALA A 113 -0.52 4.14 13.53
C ALA A 113 0.50 5.21 13.96
N GLU A 114 1.56 4.82 14.66
CA GLU A 114 2.61 5.69 15.18
C GLU A 114 3.48 6.36 14.11
N ALA A 115 3.44 5.87 12.87
CA ALA A 115 4.16 6.48 11.75
C ALA A 115 3.44 7.69 11.14
N PHE A 116 2.24 8.01 11.64
CA PHE A 116 1.37 9.06 11.13
C PHE A 116 0.90 9.99 12.25
N PRO A 117 0.47 11.22 11.93
CA PRO A 117 -0.16 12.10 12.90
C PRO A 117 -1.42 11.46 13.50
N GLU A 118 -1.65 11.70 14.79
CA GLU A 118 -2.85 11.22 15.48
C GLU A 118 -4.12 11.74 14.79
N GLY A 119 -5.07 10.83 14.51
CA GLY A 119 -6.34 11.18 13.87
C GLY A 119 -6.21 11.63 12.41
N TRP A 120 -5.11 11.32 11.73
CA TRP A 120 -4.92 11.72 10.33
C TRP A 120 -5.99 11.09 9.43
N PRO A 121 -6.85 11.91 8.76
CA PRO A 121 -8.03 11.40 8.07
C PRO A 121 -7.72 10.56 6.82
N ASN A 122 -6.50 10.65 6.30
CA ASN A 122 -6.10 9.90 5.11
C ASN A 122 -5.60 8.49 5.47
N LEU A 123 -5.43 8.16 6.75
CA LEU A 123 -4.98 6.84 7.18
C LEU A 123 -6.17 5.87 7.32
N ILE A 124 -6.16 4.83 6.50
CA ILE A 124 -6.92 3.60 6.71
C ILE A 124 -6.02 2.66 7.50
N LEU A 125 -6.14 2.73 8.83
CA LEU A 125 -5.38 1.88 9.75
C LEU A 125 -5.96 0.46 9.74
N CYS A 126 -5.09 -0.53 9.61
CA CYS A 126 -5.45 -1.95 9.70
C CYS A 126 -4.75 -2.65 10.88
N ASP A 127 -5.32 -3.75 11.34
CA ASP A 127 -4.68 -4.62 12.32
C ASP A 127 -3.56 -5.42 11.64
N SER A 128 -2.36 -5.43 12.21
CA SER A 128 -1.18 -6.04 11.57
C SER A 128 -1.27 -7.56 11.36
N LYS A 129 -2.24 -8.25 11.97
CA LYS A 129 -2.46 -9.69 11.75
C LYS A 129 -3.55 -9.99 10.73
N ARG A 130 -4.43 -9.02 10.47
CA ARG A 130 -5.59 -9.17 9.57
C ARG A 130 -5.42 -8.34 8.29
N GLY A 131 -4.69 -7.25 8.32
CA GLY A 131 -4.50 -6.33 7.22
C GLY A 131 -5.80 -6.02 6.49
N ILE A 132 -5.76 -6.14 5.16
CA ILE A 132 -6.95 -5.91 4.33
C ILE A 132 -7.97 -7.05 4.35
N SER A 133 -7.69 -8.18 5.00
CA SER A 133 -8.70 -9.23 5.17
C SER A 133 -9.79 -8.87 6.19
N ASP A 134 -9.64 -7.73 6.89
CA ASP A 134 -10.69 -7.20 7.75
C ASP A 134 -11.76 -6.45 6.93
N ASP A 135 -13.02 -6.86 7.11
CA ASP A 135 -14.18 -6.25 6.44
C ASP A 135 -14.27 -4.73 6.69
N ALA A 136 -13.87 -4.26 7.88
CA ALA A 136 -13.87 -2.83 8.19
C ALA A 136 -12.86 -2.04 7.32
N VAL A 137 -11.71 -2.65 7.01
CA VAL A 137 -10.68 -2.07 6.14
C VAL A 137 -11.16 -2.07 4.69
N LEU A 138 -11.75 -3.18 4.23
CA LEU A 138 -12.35 -3.27 2.90
C LEU A 138 -13.45 -2.22 2.70
N GLU A 139 -14.31 -2.03 3.70
CA GLU A 139 -15.36 -1.01 3.65
C GLU A 139 -14.78 0.41 3.61
N ALA A 140 -13.74 0.71 4.39
CA ALA A 140 -13.06 2.00 4.33
C ALA A 140 -12.45 2.27 2.94
N ILE A 141 -11.86 1.26 2.30
CA ILE A 141 -11.36 1.37 0.93
C ILE A 141 -12.52 1.58 -0.06
N ARG A 142 -13.66 0.89 0.11
CA ARG A 142 -14.87 1.08 -0.71
C ARG A 142 -15.41 2.51 -0.58
N CYS A 143 -15.52 3.04 0.63
CA CYS A 143 -15.91 4.44 0.85
C CYS A 143 -14.93 5.39 0.15
N PHE A 144 -13.63 5.16 0.30
CA PHE A 144 -12.62 5.95 -0.40
C PHE A 144 -12.82 5.90 -1.92
N VAL A 145 -12.90 4.74 -2.56
CA VAL A 145 -13.00 4.71 -4.03
C VAL A 145 -14.38 5.15 -4.57
N GLY A 146 -15.46 4.95 -3.80
CA GLY A 146 -16.84 5.24 -4.17
C GLY A 146 -17.25 6.72 -4.08
N GLU A 147 -16.53 7.54 -3.30
CA GLU A 147 -16.76 9.01 -3.27
C GLU A 147 -16.50 9.69 -4.62
N ASN A 148 -15.84 9.02 -5.57
CA ASN A 148 -15.58 9.55 -6.91
C ASN A 148 -16.81 9.54 -7.85
N SER A 149 -17.98 9.04 -7.42
CA SER A 149 -19.19 8.95 -8.26
C SER A 149 -20.08 10.21 -8.27
N HIS A 150 -19.71 11.30 -7.60
CA HIS A 150 -20.52 12.53 -7.57
C HIS A 150 -19.76 13.74 -8.14
N GLY A 151 -19.67 13.79 -9.46
CA GLY A 151 -19.36 15.01 -10.22
C GLY A 151 -20.46 15.24 -11.25
N HIS A 152 -21.27 16.28 -11.03
CA HIS A 152 -22.25 16.84 -11.96
C HIS A 152 -21.63 17.30 -13.28
#